data_AF-A0A0Q1AAN2-F1
#
_entry.id   AF-A0A0Q1AAN2-F1
#
_cell.length_a   1.000
_cell.length_b   1.000
_cell.length_c   1.000
_cell.angle_alpha   90.00
_cell.angle_beta   90.00
_cell.angle_gamma   90.00
#
_symmetry.space_group_name_H-M   'P 1'
#
loop_
_entity.id
_entity.type
_entity.pdbx_description
1 polymer ?
#
loop_
_entity_poly.entity_id
_entity_poly.type
_entity_poly.pdbx_seq_one_letter_code
_entity_poly.pdbx_strand_id
1 'polypeptide(L)'
;MLGAIVCLMTVPGISGATPNPGNLVLAQDSDVAVIFVSSNCGYTNPFRLDSPISISMGDKSTNPGTTFSLGTFSAGTELIFAIESDDGTFYTGPASRNSDNYIHADVTGSYGNWLISWEDLKNGGDNDYNDIVFRAMATPVGTPVPEFPSPAVPMILAGLIGGCALFATRKAH
;
A
#
# COMPACT_ATOMS: atom_id res chain seq x y z
N MET A 1 -0.35 34.92 20.99
CA MET A 1 -0.84 34.08 19.88
C MET A 1 0.36 33.29 19.37
N LEU A 2 0.42 31.99 19.64
CA LEU A 2 1.51 31.12 19.19
C LEU A 2 1.47 31.02 17.66
N GLY A 3 2.54 31.47 17.00
CA GLY A 3 2.73 31.26 15.57
C GLY A 3 3.20 29.84 15.34
N ALA A 4 2.37 29.03 14.69
CA ALA A 4 2.76 27.72 14.21
C ALA A 4 3.83 27.89 13.12
N ILE A 5 5.05 27.45 13.41
CA ILE A 5 6.09 27.25 12.40
C ILE A 5 5.65 26.04 11.57
N VAL A 6 5.03 26.29 10.42
CA VAL A 6 4.90 25.29 9.37
C VAL A 6 6.30 25.14 8.79
N CYS A 7 6.99 24.08 9.23
CA CYS A 7 8.21 23.63 8.59
C CYS A 7 7.80 23.05 7.23
N LEU A 8 7.80 23.90 6.20
CA LEU A 8 7.73 23.49 4.81
C LEU A 8 9.01 22.68 4.53
N MET A 9 8.93 21.36 4.64
CA MET A 9 10.00 20.50 4.15
C MET A 9 10.01 20.63 2.63
N THR A 10 10.85 21.54 2.11
CA THR A 10 11.19 21.55 0.69
C THR A 10 11.90 20.22 0.42
N VAL A 11 11.21 19.27 -0.20
CA VAL A 11 11.89 18.16 -0.86
C VAL A 11 12.73 18.82 -1.95
N PRO A 12 14.07 18.73 -1.92
CA PRO A 12 14.88 19.31 -2.97
C PRO A 12 14.46 18.69 -4.31
N GLY A 13 13.98 19.54 -5.22
CA GLY A 13 13.72 19.16 -6.60
C GLY A 13 15.01 18.62 -7.20
N ILE A 14 14.97 17.38 -7.67
CA ILE A 14 16.06 16.71 -8.37
C ILE A 14 16.06 17.17 -9.82
N SER A 15 16.43 18.43 -10.04
CA SER A 15 16.68 18.94 -11.39
C SER A 15 17.94 18.27 -11.95
N GLY A 16 17.77 17.40 -12.95
CA GLY A 16 18.86 16.82 -13.74
C GLY A 16 19.32 15.40 -13.38
N ALA A 17 18.60 14.65 -12.54
CA ALA A 17 18.85 13.22 -12.39
C ALA A 17 18.20 12.46 -13.56
N THR A 18 18.90 11.47 -14.12
CA THR A 18 18.27 10.51 -15.04
C THR A 18 17.15 9.79 -14.29
N PRO A 19 15.90 9.85 -14.76
CA PRO A 19 14.78 9.23 -14.06
C PRO A 19 15.02 7.73 -13.92
N ASN A 20 14.77 7.20 -12.73
CA ASN A 20 14.78 5.78 -12.49
C ASN A 20 13.41 5.22 -12.86
N PRO A 21 13.30 4.41 -13.94
CA PRO A 21 12.01 3.85 -14.35
C PRO A 21 11.38 3.00 -13.24
N GLY A 22 12.24 2.34 -12.43
CA GLY A 22 11.88 1.51 -11.29
C GLY A 22 10.96 0.33 -11.61
N ASN A 23 11.15 -0.77 -10.89
CA ASN A 23 10.20 -1.88 -10.90
C ASN A 23 9.55 -1.97 -9.52
N LEU A 24 8.25 -1.68 -9.44
CA LEU A 24 7.49 -1.72 -8.18
C LEU A 24 6.93 -3.13 -7.98
N VAL A 25 7.82 -4.10 -7.74
CA VAL A 25 7.45 -5.50 -7.54
C VAL A 25 7.42 -5.81 -6.05
N LEU A 26 6.33 -6.42 -5.60
CA LEU A 26 6.17 -6.84 -4.22
C LEU A 26 7.07 -8.05 -3.91
N ALA A 27 7.87 -7.96 -2.85
CA ALA A 27 8.72 -9.07 -2.40
C ALA A 27 7.93 -10.19 -1.70
N GLN A 28 6.76 -9.86 -1.16
CA GLN A 28 5.90 -10.74 -0.38
C GLN A 28 4.46 -10.27 -0.45
N ASP A 29 3.52 -11.12 -0.02
CA ASP A 29 2.12 -10.73 0.12
C ASP A 29 2.02 -9.49 1.03
N SER A 30 1.35 -8.45 0.54
CA SER A 30 1.34 -7.15 1.20
C SER A 30 0.02 -6.41 1.02
N ASP A 31 -0.41 -5.72 2.07
CA ASP A 31 -1.41 -4.67 2.01
C ASP A 31 -0.76 -3.39 1.47
N VAL A 32 -1.32 -2.86 0.39
CA VAL A 32 -0.76 -1.70 -0.31
C VAL A 32 -1.64 -0.48 -0.09
N ALA A 33 -1.00 0.63 0.29
CA ALA A 33 -1.61 1.94 0.38
C ALA A 33 -0.77 2.99 -0.35
N VAL A 34 -1.42 4.04 -0.83
CA VAL A 34 -0.78 5.20 -1.43
C VAL A 34 -1.09 6.44 -0.61
N ILE A 35 -0.08 7.25 -0.32
CA ILE A 35 -0.23 8.56 0.31
C ILE A 35 0.13 9.61 -0.72
N PHE A 36 -0.82 10.50 -1.02
CA PHE A 36 -0.56 11.64 -1.89
C PHE A 36 0.36 12.64 -1.18
N VAL A 37 1.43 13.08 -1.86
CA VAL A 37 2.47 13.92 -1.26
C VAL A 37 2.31 15.38 -1.71
N SER A 38 2.29 15.61 -3.03
CA SER A 38 2.21 16.96 -3.58
C SER A 38 1.85 16.94 -5.07
N SER A 39 1.46 18.09 -5.58
CA SER A 39 1.33 18.38 -7.01
C SER A 39 1.83 19.79 -7.29
N ASN A 40 2.40 19.99 -8.48
CA ASN A 40 2.75 21.31 -9.01
C ASN A 40 2.57 21.33 -10.54
N CYS A 41 1.40 20.90 -10.99
CA CYS A 41 1.05 20.83 -12.40
C CYS A 41 0.00 21.88 -12.81
N GLY A 42 0.03 22.22 -14.10
CA GLY A 42 -1.00 23.05 -14.74
C GLY A 42 -2.33 22.31 -14.94
N TYR A 43 -2.28 21.01 -15.22
CA TYR A 43 -3.42 20.18 -15.63
C TYR A 43 -3.98 19.34 -14.47
N THR A 44 -5.20 18.81 -14.61
CA THR A 44 -5.86 18.06 -13.52
C THR A 44 -5.11 16.79 -13.14
N ASN A 45 -4.49 16.10 -14.09
CA ASN A 45 -3.72 14.87 -13.87
C ASN A 45 -4.35 13.83 -12.93
N PRO A 46 -5.44 13.17 -13.35
CA PRO A 46 -5.93 11.98 -12.65
C PRO A 46 -4.83 10.93 -12.54
N PHE A 47 -4.71 10.29 -11.37
CA PHE A 47 -3.75 9.22 -11.13
C PHE A 47 -4.43 7.98 -10.54
N ARG A 48 -3.92 6.80 -10.92
CA ARG A 48 -4.51 5.51 -10.57
C ARG A 48 -3.45 4.41 -10.42
N LEU A 49 -3.83 3.35 -9.72
CA LEU A 49 -3.26 2.04 -9.96
C LEU A 49 -3.90 1.52 -11.25
N ASP A 50 -3.11 1.09 -12.22
CA ASP A 50 -3.59 0.58 -13.51
C ASP A 50 -3.54 -0.95 -13.56
N SER A 51 -2.47 -1.54 -13.02
CA SER A 51 -2.27 -2.99 -12.91
C SER A 51 -1.73 -3.32 -11.52
N PRO A 52 -2.15 -4.44 -10.89
CA PRO A 52 -2.93 -5.57 -11.44
C PRO A 52 -4.44 -5.34 -11.54
N ILE A 53 -4.95 -4.28 -10.90
CA ILE A 53 -6.34 -3.86 -10.94
C ILE A 53 -6.40 -2.35 -11.10
N SER A 54 -7.44 -1.86 -11.76
CA SER A 54 -7.62 -0.43 -11.95
C SER A 54 -8.31 0.20 -10.72
N ILE A 55 -7.61 1.06 -9.99
CA ILE A 55 -8.14 1.84 -8.85
C ILE A 55 -7.78 3.30 -9.04
N SER A 56 -8.80 4.14 -9.30
CA SER A 56 -8.66 5.60 -9.29
C SER A 56 -8.41 6.11 -7.88
N MET A 57 -7.42 7.00 -7.72
CA MET A 57 -7.06 7.57 -6.42
C MET A 57 -7.44 9.04 -6.34
N GLY A 58 -7.03 9.86 -7.31
CA GLY A 58 -7.36 11.27 -7.30
C GLY A 58 -6.73 12.01 -8.45
N ASP A 59 -6.49 13.29 -8.25
CA ASP A 59 -5.90 14.20 -9.23
C ASP A 59 -5.09 15.32 -8.53
N LYS A 60 -4.66 16.37 -9.24
CA LYS A 60 -3.89 17.49 -8.69
C LYS A 60 -4.54 18.20 -7.51
N SER A 61 -5.87 18.14 -7.41
CA SER A 61 -6.66 18.77 -6.34
C SER A 61 -6.73 17.93 -5.07
N THR A 62 -6.15 16.72 -5.10
CA THR A 62 -6.02 15.86 -3.92
C THR A 62 -5.24 16.58 -2.82
N ASN A 63 -5.75 16.56 -1.59
CA ASN A 63 -5.04 17.18 -0.48
C ASN A 63 -3.80 16.36 -0.10
N PRO A 64 -2.62 16.98 0.09
CA PRO A 64 -1.45 16.33 0.66
C PRO A 64 -1.77 15.55 1.95
N GLY A 65 -1.28 14.31 2.04
CA GLY A 65 -1.56 13.39 3.13
C GLY A 65 -2.80 12.50 2.94
N THR A 66 -3.59 12.70 1.88
CA THR A 66 -4.71 11.79 1.56
C THR A 66 -4.18 10.39 1.30
N THR A 67 -4.80 9.38 1.92
CA THR A 67 -4.38 7.98 1.82
C THR A 67 -5.44 7.15 1.09
N PHE A 68 -4.98 6.31 0.16
CA PHE A 68 -5.80 5.39 -0.61
C PHE A 68 -5.38 3.95 -0.29
N SER A 69 -6.33 3.12 0.16
CA SER A 69 -6.09 1.68 0.30
C SER A 69 -6.32 1.01 -1.04
N LEU A 70 -5.31 0.28 -1.53
CA LEU A 70 -5.37 -0.44 -2.80
C LEU A 70 -5.70 -1.93 -2.60
N GLY A 71 -5.66 -2.39 -1.36
CA GLY A 71 -5.92 -3.78 -0.98
C GLY A 71 -4.66 -4.63 -0.88
N THR A 72 -4.88 -5.94 -0.78
CA THR A 72 -3.81 -6.93 -0.63
C THR A 72 -3.42 -7.51 -1.98
N PHE A 73 -2.13 -7.61 -2.23
CA PHE A 73 -1.57 -8.22 -3.44
C PHE A 73 -0.52 -9.26 -3.08
N SER A 74 -0.41 -10.29 -3.91
CA SER A 74 0.55 -11.38 -3.69
C SER A 74 1.99 -10.99 -4.02
N ALA A 75 2.94 -11.70 -3.42
CA ALA A 75 4.35 -11.66 -3.77
C ALA A 75 4.57 -11.78 -5.30
N GLY A 76 5.52 -11.04 -5.84
CA GLY A 76 5.86 -11.02 -7.26
C GLY A 76 4.93 -10.17 -8.13
N THR A 77 3.86 -9.59 -7.57
CA THR A 77 2.98 -8.66 -8.30
C THR A 77 3.73 -7.36 -8.59
N GLU A 78 3.76 -6.96 -9.86
CA GLU A 78 4.17 -5.61 -10.26
C GLU A 78 3.00 -4.64 -10.13
N LEU A 79 3.22 -3.54 -9.43
CA LEU A 79 2.28 -2.42 -9.35
C LEU A 79 2.60 -1.42 -10.45
N ILE A 80 1.71 -1.27 -11.42
CA ILE A 80 1.84 -0.27 -12.48
C ILE A 80 0.89 0.87 -12.14
N PHE A 81 1.46 2.04 -11.88
CA PHE A 81 0.68 3.26 -11.69
C PHE A 81 0.62 4.03 -13.00
N ALA A 82 -0.41 4.86 -13.14
CA ALA A 82 -0.59 5.71 -14.29
C ALA A 82 -1.07 7.11 -13.89
N ILE A 83 -0.70 8.09 -14.70
CA ILE A 83 -1.31 9.41 -14.74
C ILE A 83 -1.96 9.63 -16.11
N GLU A 84 -3.02 10.43 -16.15
CA GLU A 84 -3.67 10.90 -17.36
C GLU A 84 -3.39 12.39 -17.55
N SER A 85 -3.12 12.82 -18.78
CA SER A 85 -3.06 14.23 -19.15
C SER A 85 -3.70 14.43 -20.52
N ASP A 86 -3.78 15.68 -20.98
CA ASP A 86 -4.26 15.99 -22.35
C ASP A 86 -3.38 15.35 -23.43
N ASP A 87 -2.15 14.97 -23.07
CA ASP A 87 -1.16 14.39 -23.95
C ASP A 87 -1.22 12.86 -24.01
N GLY A 88 -1.95 12.22 -23.09
CA GLY A 88 -2.17 10.78 -23.08
C GLY A 88 -2.12 10.19 -21.68
N THR A 89 -1.92 8.89 -21.62
CA THR A 89 -1.69 8.17 -20.37
C THR A 89 -0.23 7.76 -20.29
N PHE A 90 0.38 8.03 -19.14
CA PHE A 90 1.77 7.68 -18.86
C PHE A 90 1.84 6.72 -17.68
N TYR A 91 2.81 5.82 -17.72
CA TYR A 91 2.94 4.69 -16.81
C TYR A 91 4.30 4.67 -16.13
N THR A 92 4.35 4.10 -14.92
CA THR A 92 5.61 3.71 -14.27
C THR A 92 6.34 2.63 -15.08
N GLY A 93 7.64 2.47 -14.88
CA GLY A 93 8.45 1.44 -15.55
C GLY A 93 9.24 1.97 -16.76
N PRO A 94 9.72 1.09 -17.65
CA PRO A 94 10.65 1.47 -18.71
C PRO A 94 10.01 2.41 -19.74
N ALA A 95 10.83 3.25 -20.36
CA ALA A 95 10.46 4.17 -21.44
C ALA A 95 9.58 3.53 -22.52
N SER A 96 9.88 2.29 -22.92
CA SER A 96 9.14 1.56 -23.96
C SER A 96 7.69 1.22 -23.60
N ARG A 97 7.28 1.44 -22.35
CA ARG A 97 5.88 1.32 -21.91
C ARG A 97 5.05 2.56 -22.27
N ASN A 98 5.71 3.70 -22.50
CA ASN A 98 5.07 4.96 -22.86
C ASN A 98 5.16 5.20 -24.38
N SER A 99 4.12 5.81 -24.95
CA SER A 99 3.95 5.94 -26.40
C SER A 99 5.03 6.79 -27.10
N ASP A 100 5.71 7.64 -26.35
CA ASP A 100 6.79 8.53 -26.80
C ASP A 100 8.20 8.00 -26.46
N ASN A 101 8.29 6.78 -25.90
CA ASN A 101 9.55 6.22 -25.38
C ASN A 101 10.23 7.11 -24.33
N TYR A 102 9.46 7.79 -23.48
CA TYR A 102 9.96 8.59 -22.38
C TYR A 102 9.65 7.95 -21.01
N ILE A 103 10.50 8.19 -20.00
CA ILE A 103 10.25 7.74 -18.62
C ILE A 103 9.50 8.86 -17.91
N HIS A 104 8.21 8.66 -17.64
CA HIS A 104 7.36 9.68 -17.02
C HIS A 104 7.30 9.59 -15.50
N ALA A 105 7.79 8.50 -14.91
CA ALA A 105 7.83 8.34 -13.48
C ALA A 105 9.26 8.07 -13.02
N ASP A 106 9.77 8.94 -12.16
CA ASP A 106 10.97 8.69 -11.39
C ASP A 106 10.59 7.98 -10.08
N VAL A 107 11.09 6.77 -9.92
CA VAL A 107 10.78 5.90 -8.79
C VAL A 107 12.00 5.79 -7.89
N THR A 108 11.89 6.31 -6.67
CA THR A 108 12.93 6.19 -5.64
C THR A 108 12.44 5.38 -4.46
N GLY A 109 13.37 4.73 -3.75
CA GLY A 109 13.04 3.81 -2.66
C GLY A 109 13.06 2.33 -3.07
N SER A 110 12.73 1.46 -2.13
CA SER A 110 12.82 0.00 -2.28
C SER A 110 12.03 -0.72 -1.18
N TYR A 111 11.90 -2.05 -1.31
CA TYR A 111 11.31 -2.93 -0.29
C TYR A 111 9.89 -2.52 0.17
N GLY A 112 9.02 -2.19 -0.79
CA GLY A 112 7.64 -1.81 -0.45
C GLY A 112 7.48 -0.37 0.01
N ASN A 113 8.51 0.49 -0.10
CA ASN A 113 8.37 1.92 0.17
C ASN A 113 8.96 2.70 -1.00
N TRP A 114 8.08 3.18 -1.87
CA TRP A 114 8.45 3.88 -3.09
C TRP A 114 7.87 5.29 -3.09
N LEU A 115 8.70 6.28 -3.39
CA LEU A 115 8.26 7.60 -3.81
C LEU A 115 8.21 7.59 -5.34
N ILE A 116 7.05 7.95 -5.89
CA ILE A 116 6.80 8.02 -7.32
C ILE A 116 6.52 9.48 -7.66
N SER A 117 7.39 10.05 -8.49
CA SER A 117 7.43 11.45 -8.91
C SER A 117 7.22 11.49 -10.42
N TRP A 118 6.36 12.39 -10.92
CA TRP A 118 5.85 12.32 -12.30
C TRP A 118 6.09 13.56 -13.15
N GLU A 119 6.27 13.33 -14.45
CA GLU A 119 6.15 14.29 -15.56
C GLU A 119 4.87 14.03 -16.36
N ASP A 120 4.04 15.05 -16.58
CA ASP A 120 2.71 14.91 -17.18
C ASP A 120 2.59 15.29 -18.66
N LEU A 121 3.67 15.79 -19.27
CA LEU A 121 3.74 16.16 -20.69
C LEU A 121 4.63 15.21 -21.49
N LYS A 122 4.28 15.01 -22.77
CA LYS A 122 5.09 14.19 -23.69
C LYS A 122 6.54 14.65 -23.73
N ASN A 123 7.45 13.68 -23.87
CA ASN A 123 8.90 13.89 -23.88
C ASN A 123 9.44 14.55 -22.60
N GLY A 124 8.70 14.48 -21.49
CA GLY A 124 9.17 14.87 -20.15
C GLY A 124 9.08 16.36 -19.82
N GLY A 125 8.25 17.14 -20.50
CA GLY A 125 7.93 18.51 -20.07
C GLY A 125 9.16 19.35 -19.71
N ASP A 126 9.21 19.81 -18.45
CA ASP A 126 10.33 20.55 -17.89
C ASP A 126 11.30 19.70 -17.05
N ASN A 127 11.01 18.40 -16.87
CA ASN A 127 11.89 17.38 -16.27
C ASN A 127 12.22 17.62 -14.79
N ASP A 128 11.29 18.19 -14.04
CA ASP A 128 11.41 18.38 -12.59
C ASP A 128 10.69 17.31 -11.74
N TYR A 129 9.87 16.47 -12.39
CA TYR A 129 9.10 15.34 -11.85
C TYR A 129 8.20 15.72 -10.67
N ASN A 130 7.69 16.95 -10.61
CA ASN A 130 6.88 17.42 -9.49
C ASN A 130 5.39 17.61 -9.81
N ASP A 131 4.94 17.24 -11.01
CA ASP A 131 3.55 17.40 -11.46
C ASP A 131 2.58 16.67 -10.53
N ILE A 132 2.87 15.39 -10.27
CA ILE A 132 2.21 14.56 -9.28
C ILE A 132 3.28 13.78 -8.51
N VAL A 133 3.17 13.78 -7.18
CA VAL A 133 4.06 13.00 -6.32
C VAL A 133 3.23 12.23 -5.30
N PHE A 134 3.44 10.92 -5.23
CA PHE A 134 2.83 10.09 -4.19
C PHE A 134 3.80 9.01 -3.70
N ARG A 135 3.52 8.50 -2.50
CA ARG A 135 4.27 7.41 -1.88
C ARG A 135 3.43 6.15 -1.83
N ALA A 136 3.91 5.07 -2.44
CA ALA A 136 3.33 3.74 -2.29
C ALA A 136 4.01 2.99 -1.14
N MET A 137 3.21 2.41 -0.26
CA MET A 137 3.64 1.63 0.89
C MET A 137 3.01 0.25 0.85
N ALA A 138 3.82 -0.80 0.85
CA ALA A 138 3.44 -2.19 0.92
C ALA A 138 3.82 -2.75 2.30
N THR A 139 2.81 -3.12 3.08
CA THR A 139 2.98 -3.70 4.41
C THR A 139 2.76 -5.20 4.32
N PRO A 140 3.77 -6.04 4.66
CA PRO A 140 3.62 -7.48 4.79
C PRO A 140 2.34 -7.91 5.49
N VAL A 141 1.52 -8.74 4.83
CA VAL A 141 0.49 -9.48 5.57
C VAL A 141 1.19 -10.59 6.34
N GLY A 142 0.90 -10.70 7.65
CA GLY A 142 1.46 -11.78 8.46
C GLY A 142 1.10 -13.12 7.85
N THR A 143 2.05 -14.06 7.77
CA THR A 143 1.72 -15.45 7.46
C THR A 143 0.65 -15.92 8.44
N PRO A 144 -0.43 -16.60 8.00
CA PRO A 144 -1.32 -17.27 8.93
C PRO A 144 -0.44 -18.14 9.83
N VAL A 145 -0.44 -17.88 11.13
CA VAL A 145 0.18 -18.80 12.08
C VAL A 145 -0.57 -20.12 11.87
N PRO A 146 0.10 -21.24 11.54
CA PRO A 146 -0.58 -22.52 11.44
C PRO A 146 -1.32 -22.73 12.75
N GLU A 147 -2.65 -22.73 12.71
CA GLU A 147 -3.44 -23.15 13.86
C GLU A 147 -3.08 -24.62 14.10
N PHE A 148 -2.23 -24.89 15.08
CA PHE A 148 -2.11 -26.23 15.59
C PHE A 148 -3.53 -26.62 16.06
N PRO A 149 -4.09 -27.76 15.62
CA PRO A 149 -5.38 -28.20 16.13
C PRO A 149 -5.23 -28.31 17.64
N SER A 150 -5.91 -27.42 18.37
CA SER A 150 -5.92 -27.46 19.83
C SER A 150 -6.41 -28.86 20.21
N PRO A 151 -5.60 -29.71 20.88
CA PRO A 151 -6.15 -30.92 21.45
C PRO A 151 -7.15 -30.43 22.49
N ALA A 152 -8.44 -30.52 22.18
CA ALA A 152 -9.49 -30.33 23.16
C ALA A 152 -9.22 -31.31 24.30
N VAL A 153 -8.58 -30.84 25.37
CA VAL A 153 -8.43 -31.62 26.60
C VAL A 153 -9.72 -31.39 27.37
N PRO A 154 -10.63 -32.38 27.48
CA PRO A 154 -11.79 -32.23 28.34
C PRO A 154 -11.28 -32.18 29.78
N MET A 155 -11.27 -30.99 30.38
CA MET A 155 -11.15 -30.81 31.83
C MET A 155 -12.42 -31.35 32.50
N ILE A 156 -12.51 -32.67 32.67
CA ILE A 156 -13.39 -33.28 33.69
C ILE A 156 -12.54 -33.39 34.95
N LEU A 157 -12.51 -32.30 35.73
CA LEU A 157 -12.02 -32.33 37.09
C LEU A 157 -13.14 -32.83 38.00
N ALA A 158 -12.88 -33.96 38.65
CA ALA A 158 -13.73 -34.69 39.55
C ALA A 158 -14.29 -33.82 40.70
N GLY A 159 -15.62 -33.68 40.74
CA GLY A 159 -16.35 -33.27 41.94
C GLY A 159 -16.48 -34.46 42.89
N LEU A 160 -15.63 -34.49 43.91
CA LEU A 160 -15.69 -35.44 45.02
C LEU A 160 -16.56 -34.82 46.12
N ILE A 161 -17.86 -35.17 46.16
CA ILE A 161 -18.75 -34.81 47.27
C ILE A 161 -19.50 -36.06 47.73
N GLY A 162 -19.36 -36.36 49.03
CA GLY A 162 -20.46 -36.82 49.87
C GLY A 162 -20.64 -38.34 49.99
N GLY A 163 -20.04 -38.92 51.03
CA GLY A 163 -20.41 -40.25 51.51
C GLY A 163 -21.86 -40.28 52.00
N CYS A 164 -22.66 -41.19 51.44
CA CYS A 164 -23.91 -41.65 52.05
C CYS A 164 -23.65 -42.99 52.74
N ALA A 165 -23.90 -43.01 54.05
CA ALA A 165 -23.81 -44.19 54.89
C ALA A 165 -24.74 -45.31 54.40
N LEU A 166 -24.19 -46.52 54.28
CA LEU A 166 -24.96 -47.77 54.24
C LEU A 166 -25.38 -48.12 55.68
N PHE A 167 -26.67 -48.34 55.94
CA PHE A 167 -27.10 -49.43 56.81
C PHE A 167 -28.37 -50.09 56.30
N ALA A 168 -28.42 -51.40 56.51
CA ALA A 168 -29.07 -52.40 55.71
C ALA A 168 -30.53 -52.72 56.11
N THR A 169 -31.28 -53.14 55.08
CA THR A 169 -32.34 -54.17 55.04
C THR A 169 -33.34 -54.31 56.20
N ARG A 170 -34.63 -54.08 55.88
CA ARG A 170 -35.76 -54.76 56.55
C ARG A 170 -36.12 -56.03 55.76
N LYS A 171 -36.09 -57.20 56.40
CA LYS A 171 -36.80 -58.41 55.94
C LYS A 171 -38.16 -58.48 56.64
N ALA A 172 -39.18 -58.86 55.87
CA ALA A 172 -40.55 -59.08 56.32
C ALA A 172 -40.73 -60.48 56.93
N HIS A 173 -41.56 -60.57 57.97
CA HIS A 173 -42.52 -61.64 58.25
C HIS A 173 -43.62 -61.08 59.14
#